data_AF-A0A1C4X8S8-F1
#
_entry.id   AF-A0A1C4X8S8-F1
#
_cell.length_a   1.000
_cell.length_b   1.000
_cell.length_c   1.000
_cell.angle_alpha   90.00
_cell.angle_beta   90.00
_cell.angle_gamma   90.00
#
_symmetry.space_group_name_H-M   'P 1'
#
loop_
_entity.id
_entity.type
_entity.pdbx_description
1 polymer ?
#
loop_
_entity_poly.entity_id
_entity_poly.type
_entity_poly.pdbx_seq_one_letter_code
_entity_poly.pdbx_strand_id
1 'polypeptide(L)'
;MTFGWGPRYLHATGQYHKGGPQVGSFLQLTGTVGDDLPVPGKPYSLGRLQAAGDRWALARRGRPVLRLHLTDRSAGVAQLLAAARQL
;
A
#
# COMPACT_ATOMS: atom_id res chain seq x y z
N MET A 1 -4.33 -3.62 15.99
CA MET A 1 -4.41 -3.43 14.52
C MET A 1 -4.30 -1.95 14.23
N THR A 2 -3.50 -1.56 13.25
CA THR A 2 -3.30 -0.17 12.84
C THR A 2 -3.59 -0.09 11.34
N PHE A 3 -4.18 1.02 10.89
CA PHE A 3 -4.39 1.28 9.46
C PHE A 3 -4.03 2.74 9.17
N GLY A 4 -3.68 3.05 7.92
CA GLY A 4 -3.37 4.40 7.52
C GLY A 4 -3.37 4.57 6.01
N TRP A 5 -3.67 5.78 5.54
CA TRP A 5 -3.70 6.12 4.13
C TRP A 5 -2.30 6.49 3.63
N GLY A 6 -1.93 5.94 2.46
CA GLY A 6 -0.73 6.34 1.74
C GLY A 6 -0.84 7.79 1.25
N PRO A 7 0.29 8.52 1.12
CA PRO A 7 1.66 8.17 1.55
C PRO A 7 1.95 8.49 3.02
N ARG A 8 0.97 9.04 3.76
CA ARG A 8 1.16 9.68 5.07
C ARG A 8 1.42 8.70 6.23
N TYR A 9 1.01 7.44 6.11
CA TYR A 9 1.22 6.44 7.18
C TYR A 9 2.71 6.21 7.50
N LEU A 10 3.61 6.54 6.56
CA LEU A 10 5.06 6.48 6.75
C LEU A 10 5.58 7.40 7.88
N HIS A 11 4.83 8.45 8.21
CA HIS A 11 5.17 9.47 9.21
C HIS A 11 4.41 9.30 10.53
N ALA A 12 3.20 8.73 10.52
CA ALA A 12 2.35 8.62 11.72
C ALA A 12 2.51 7.28 12.48
N THR A 13 2.84 6.18 11.80
CA THR A 13 3.06 4.84 12.42
C THR A 13 4.44 4.25 12.11
N GLY A 14 5.32 5.09 11.54
CA GLY A 14 6.60 4.67 10.97
C GLY A 14 7.51 3.96 11.95
N GLN A 15 7.59 4.39 13.22
CA GLN A 15 8.47 3.71 14.18
C GLN A 15 7.94 2.34 14.62
N TYR A 16 6.65 2.19 14.89
CA TYR A 16 6.08 0.91 15.34
C TYR A 16 6.22 -0.18 14.26
N HIS A 17 6.02 0.19 12.99
CA HIS A 17 6.09 -0.75 11.86
C HIS A 17 7.49 -0.94 11.27
N LYS A 18 8.36 0.06 11.38
CA LYS A 18 9.68 0.05 10.72
C LYS A 18 10.84 -0.14 11.71
N GLY A 19 10.73 0.34 12.94
CA GLY A 19 11.79 0.35 13.96
C GLY A 19 11.52 -0.50 15.21
N GLY A 20 10.27 -0.90 15.46
CA GLY A 20 9.90 -1.82 16.53
C GLY A 20 10.24 -3.29 16.23
N PRO A 21 9.97 -4.20 17.19
CA PRO A 21 10.19 -5.64 17.03
C PRO A 21 9.62 -6.18 15.72
N GLN A 22 10.19 -7.28 15.20
CA GLN A 22 9.74 -7.90 13.95
C GLN A 22 8.43 -8.69 14.13
N VAL A 23 7.37 -8.00 14.57
CA VAL A 23 6.04 -8.56 14.82
C VAL A 23 5.03 -7.95 13.84
N GLY A 24 4.24 -8.80 13.19
CA GLY A 24 3.12 -8.39 12.33
C GLY A 24 3.26 -8.77 10.85
N SER A 25 2.10 -8.85 10.18
CA SER A 25 1.96 -9.00 8.73
C SER A 25 1.39 -7.70 8.15
N PHE A 26 1.88 -7.29 6.98
CA PHE A 26 1.51 -6.03 6.36
C PHE A 26 0.67 -6.29 5.11
N LEU A 27 -0.49 -5.64 5.03
CA LEU A 27 -1.35 -5.64 3.85
C LEU A 27 -1.35 -4.24 3.23
N GLN A 28 -0.95 -4.15 1.96
CA GLN A 28 -1.05 -2.93 1.17
C GLN A 28 -2.17 -3.07 0.14
N LEU A 29 -3.20 -2.25 0.28
CA LEU A 29 -4.26 -2.12 -0.72
C LEU A 29 -3.97 -0.92 -1.61
N THR A 30 -3.90 -1.15 -2.92
CA THR A 30 -3.72 -0.10 -3.94
C THR A 30 -4.78 -0.27 -5.02
N GLY A 31 -5.04 0.76 -5.81
CA GLY A 31 -5.96 0.64 -6.96
C GLY A 31 -5.44 1.41 -8.17
N THR A 32 -5.94 1.06 -9.35
CA THR A 32 -5.69 1.85 -10.56
C THR A 32 -6.26 3.26 -10.38
N VAL A 33 -5.42 4.24 -10.67
CA VAL A 33 -5.78 5.67 -10.61
C VAL A 33 -6.28 6.07 -12.00
N GLY A 34 -7.46 6.67 -12.08
CA GLY A 34 -8.02 7.18 -13.35
C GLY A 34 -7.30 8.45 -13.79
N ASP A 35 -7.19 9.41 -12.89
CA ASP A 35 -6.48 10.68 -13.10
C ASP A 35 -5.13 10.65 -12.37
N ASP A 36 -4.11 10.09 -13.01
CA ASP A 36 -2.76 10.02 -12.44
C ASP A 36 -1.90 11.18 -12.94
N LEU A 37 -1.15 11.81 -12.03
CA LEU A 37 -0.34 12.98 -12.35
C LEU A 37 1.01 12.54 -12.92
N PRO A 38 1.40 12.94 -14.15
CA PRO A 38 2.72 12.66 -14.67
C PRO A 38 3.78 13.38 -13.85
N VAL A 39 4.95 12.75 -13.70
CA VAL A 39 6.12 13.41 -13.09
C VAL A 39 6.93 14.07 -14.21
N PRO A 40 7.16 15.40 -14.17
CA PRO A 40 7.91 16.09 -15.22
C PRO A 40 9.28 15.43 -15.50
N GLY A 41 9.55 15.14 -16.76
CA GLY A 41 10.83 14.55 -17.21
C GLY A 41 11.08 13.10 -16.76
N LYS A 42 10.06 12.37 -16.30
CA LYS A 42 10.19 10.96 -15.87
C LYS A 42 9.21 10.05 -16.62
N PRO A 43 9.57 8.76 -16.84
CA PRO A 43 8.72 7.80 -17.52
C PRO A 43 7.66 7.17 -16.57
N TYR A 44 7.28 7.87 -15.50
CA TYR A 44 6.33 7.37 -14.51
C TYR A 44 5.50 8.51 -13.92
N SER A 45 4.36 8.12 -13.34
CA SER A 45 3.41 9.00 -12.67
C SER A 45 3.63 9.04 -11.16
N LEU A 46 2.97 10.00 -10.50
CA LEU A 46 3.01 10.18 -9.05
C LEU A 46 2.43 8.97 -8.32
N GLY A 47 1.32 8.40 -8.81
CA GLY A 47 0.72 7.19 -8.23
C GLY A 47 1.68 6.00 -8.25
N ARG A 48 2.40 5.81 -9.36
CA ARG A 48 3.42 4.74 -9.48
C ARG A 48 4.59 4.96 -8.53
N LEU A 49 5.04 6.20 -8.37
CA LEU A 49 6.15 6.55 -7.48
C LEU A 49 5.82 6.24 -6.01
N GLN A 50 4.63 6.65 -5.53
CA GLN A 50 4.21 6.44 -4.15
C GLN A 50 4.07 4.95 -3.81
N ALA A 51 3.33 4.19 -4.63
CA ALA A 51 3.11 2.77 -4.40
C ALA A 51 4.42 1.94 -4.42
N ALA A 52 5.37 2.33 -5.28
CA ALA A 52 6.68 1.69 -5.34
C ALA A 52 7.54 2.02 -4.10
N GLY A 53 7.57 3.28 -3.67
CA GLY A 53 8.33 3.71 -2.50
C GLY A 53 7.89 3.03 -1.21
N ASP A 54 6.57 2.92 -1.01
CA ASP A 54 5.97 2.23 0.12
C ASP A 54 6.40 0.76 0.21
N ARG A 55 6.31 0.05 -0.91
CA ARG A 55 6.71 -1.36 -0.99
C ARG A 55 8.20 -1.52 -0.73
N TRP A 56 9.03 -0.69 -1.35
CA TRP A 56 10.48 -0.71 -1.18
C TRP A 56 10.91 -0.47 0.27
N ALA A 57 10.24 0.44 0.98
CA ALA A 57 10.54 0.75 2.37
C ALA A 57 10.30 -0.44 3.31
N LEU A 58 9.26 -1.23 3.07
CA LEU A 58 8.95 -2.43 3.84
C LEU A 58 9.84 -3.62 3.44
N ALA A 59 10.05 -3.83 2.14
CA ALA A 59 10.89 -4.91 1.61
C ALA A 59 12.36 -4.77 2.06
N ARG A 60 12.94 -3.55 2.03
CA ARG A 60 14.30 -3.29 2.53
C ARG A 60 14.51 -3.65 4.01
N ARG A 61 13.43 -3.75 4.79
CA ARG A 61 13.48 -4.11 6.22
C ARG A 61 13.10 -5.56 6.48
N GLY A 62 13.00 -6.39 5.43
CA GLY A 62 12.63 -7.80 5.53
C GLY A 62 11.23 -8.05 6.08
N ARG A 63 10.31 -7.07 5.96
CA ARG A 63 8.95 -7.20 6.51
C ARG A 63 8.07 -7.98 5.51
N PRO A 64 7.28 -8.97 5.97
CA PRO A 64 6.36 -9.70 5.10
C PRO A 64 5.22 -8.77 4.66
N VAL A 65 5.12 -8.49 3.36
CA VAL A 65 4.11 -7.61 2.77
C VAL A 65 3.32 -8.36 1.71
N LEU A 66 2.01 -8.44 1.89
CA LEU A 66 1.08 -8.77 0.81
C LEU A 66 0.56 -7.47 0.19
N ARG A 67 0.66 -7.35 -1.14
CA ARG A 67 0.05 -6.23 -1.88
C ARG A 67 -1.10 -6.75 -2.72
N LEU A 68 -2.27 -6.15 -2.54
CA LEU A 68 -3.42 -6.33 -3.44
C LEU A 68 -3.60 -5.05 -4.25
N HIS A 69 -3.65 -5.19 -5.57
CA HIS A 69 -3.84 -4.07 -6.49
C HIS A 69 -5.17 -4.24 -7.24
N LEU A 70 -6.10 -3.33 -6.98
CA LEU A 70 -7.45 -3.34 -7.52
C LEU A 70 -7.44 -2.64 -8.89
N THR A 71 -7.50 -3.41 -9.96
CA THR A 71 -7.55 -2.86 -11.33
C THR A 71 -8.85 -2.11 -11.60
N ASP A 72 -9.96 -2.63 -11.05
CA ASP A 72 -11.21 -1.93 -10.81
C ASP A 72 -11.39 -1.76 -9.30
N ARG A 73 -11.43 -0.51 -8.84
CA ARG A 73 -11.55 -0.20 -7.41
C ARG A 73 -12.88 -0.64 -6.81
N SER A 74 -13.98 -0.46 -7.54
CA SER A 74 -15.32 -0.78 -7.04
C SER A 74 -15.49 -2.30 -6.93
N ALA A 75 -15.24 -3.02 -8.04
CA ALA A 75 -15.34 -4.48 -8.07
C ALA A 75 -14.34 -5.13 -7.11
N GLY A 76 -13.11 -4.61 -7.05
CA GLY A 76 -12.08 -5.11 -6.15
C GLY A 76 -12.43 -4.97 -4.67
N VAL A 77 -12.99 -3.84 -4.25
CA VAL A 77 -13.46 -3.65 -2.86
C VAL A 77 -14.61 -4.61 -2.54
N ALA A 78 -15.55 -4.79 -3.47
CA ALA A 78 -16.66 -5.73 -3.27
C ALA A 78 -16.15 -7.17 -3.08
N GLN A 79 -15.18 -7.62 -3.88
CA GLN A 79 -14.57 -8.94 -3.75
C GLN A 79 -13.85 -9.12 -2.41
N LEU A 80 -13.09 -8.11 -1.96
CA LEU A 80 -12.42 -8.16 -0.67
C LEU A 80 -13.40 -8.27 0.50
N LEU A 81 -14.48 -7.50 0.46
CA LEU A 81 -15.52 -7.55 1.50
C LEU A 81 -16.25 -8.90 1.50
N ALA A 82 -16.51 -9.48 0.33
CA ALA A 82 -17.11 -10.82 0.24
C ALA A 82 -16.20 -11.89 0.86
N ALA A 83 -14.91 -11.90 0.50
CA ALA A 83 -13.94 -12.85 1.04
C ALA A 83 -13.76 -12.68 2.56
N ALA A 84 -13.70 -11.44 3.06
CA ALA A 84 -13.54 -11.16 4.48
C ALA A 84 -14.73 -11.63 5.34
N ARG A 85 -15.94 -11.73 4.77
CA ARG A 85 -17.14 -12.24 5.46
C ARG A 85 -17.20 -13.76 5.54
N GLN A 86 -16.34 -14.47 4.79
CA GLN A 86 -16.27 -15.93 4.77
C GLN A 86 -15.22 -16.49 5.74
N LEU A 87 -14.47 -15.59 6.40
CA LEU A 87 -13.51 -15.90 7.47
C LEU A 87 -14.19 -15.81 8.83
#